data_AF-A0A8H4XTX5-F1
#
_entry.id   AF-A0A8H4XTX5-F1
#
_cell.length_a   1.000
_cell.length_b   1.000
_cell.length_c   1.000
_cell.angle_alpha   90.00
_cell.angle_beta   90.00
_cell.angle_gamma   90.00
#
_symmetry.space_group_name_H-M   'P 1'
#
loop_
_entity.id
_entity.type
_entity.pdbx_description
1 polymer ?
#
loop_
_entity_poly.entity_id
_entity_poly.type
_entity_poly.pdbx_seq_one_letter_code
_entity_poly.pdbx_strand_id
1 'polypeptide(L)'
;MTSYRERSKNFRRTPSVLSCVGASVAPTVLSTWFAHYIDRKTRHQKPTAHISYDEGLNIVRAFLKHAAHHTVEDLQAFTAQKIPSPTWVKVQEQVIPNEHLTEAADHVNAQLGERGIKRVGGKTWWQWRGPQGDLKCEWIEMKSDYRARKQANAHYPTEIILAGDSAGGGMVLSMLVILRDQGIPLPAGAILVSPWVDLTHSFPSVARASKFDYIPEHGFLQRPSRSWPPPNSDDLAYMYQNTNQKNPGKIGSGVQTDGIGKVNGYDQQTAVQGFTVREENTAGANHTYPGLHNGINRVGTADVGTAHADNIIVPMADNTIVEIKDQIQMYAPNQMLSHPLVSPVLQPTLGGLPPLLILTGGGELLRDEQVYLAHKAADPLSYLPADIFLDEHDPDRILIHKYGPTNVQLQVWDDLCHVAPTLSWTRPAKYMYRSIAQFGAWALAHAQHEEIDIPDDDASSISSESSSTSDNE
;
A
#
# COMPACT_ATOMS: atom_id res chain seq x y z
N MET A 1 9.05 11.02 24.68
CA MET A 1 10.29 10.51 24.03
C MET A 1 11.16 9.62 24.94
N THR A 2 11.27 9.91 26.25
CA THR A 2 12.15 9.14 27.17
C THR A 2 11.66 7.73 27.46
N SER A 3 10.34 7.50 27.60
CA SER A 3 9.79 6.15 27.85
C SER A 3 9.88 5.20 26.65
N TYR A 4 9.97 5.74 25.44
CA TYR A 4 10.18 4.99 24.20
C TYR A 4 11.64 4.50 24.07
N ARG A 5 12.59 5.32 24.56
CA ARG A 5 14.03 5.00 24.59
C ARG A 5 14.39 3.92 25.61
N GLU A 6 13.67 3.82 26.72
CA GLU A 6 13.91 2.78 27.74
C GLU A 6 13.38 1.41 27.33
N ARG A 7 12.26 1.34 26.60
CA ARG A 7 11.71 0.07 26.09
C ARG A 7 12.63 -0.63 25.08
N SER A 8 13.45 0.11 24.33
CA SER A 8 14.40 -0.50 23.38
C SER A 8 15.63 -1.14 24.04
N LYS A 9 16.01 -0.71 25.26
CA LYS A 9 17.22 -1.18 25.94
C LYS A 9 17.07 -2.56 26.59
N ASN A 10 15.88 -2.94 27.04
CA ASN A 10 15.64 -4.23 27.72
C ASN A 10 15.50 -5.43 26.77
N PHE A 11 15.61 -5.24 25.44
CA PHE A 11 15.14 -6.23 24.47
C PHE A 11 16.19 -7.24 23.96
N ARG A 12 17.44 -7.24 24.45
CA ARG A 12 18.50 -8.16 23.96
C ARG A 12 18.29 -9.66 24.28
N ARG A 13 17.10 -10.13 24.67
CA ARG A 13 16.89 -11.51 25.18
C ARG A 13 15.58 -12.19 24.76
N THR A 14 15.21 -12.14 23.48
CA THR A 14 14.20 -13.07 22.93
C THR A 14 14.79 -13.84 21.74
N PRO A 15 14.60 -15.17 21.66
CA PRO A 15 15.10 -15.97 20.54
C PRO A 15 14.42 -15.52 19.23
N SER A 16 15.20 -15.41 18.16
CA SER A 16 14.75 -14.90 16.87
C SER A 16 13.84 -15.90 16.15
N VAL A 17 12.86 -15.37 15.40
CA VAL A 17 11.99 -16.09 14.44
C VAL A 17 12.78 -17.04 13.51
N LEU A 18 14.07 -16.73 13.33
CA LEU A 18 15.07 -17.51 12.62
C LEU A 18 15.13 -19.00 13.02
N SER A 19 14.93 -19.34 14.30
CA SER A 19 15.10 -20.73 14.77
C SER A 19 13.89 -21.63 14.47
N CYS A 20 12.68 -21.10 14.35
CA CYS A 20 11.46 -21.91 14.17
C CYS A 20 10.97 -21.98 12.72
N VAL A 21 11.07 -20.88 11.95
CA VAL A 21 10.64 -20.86 10.54
C VAL A 21 11.76 -21.38 9.63
N GLY A 22 13.01 -21.06 9.96
CA GLY A 22 14.19 -21.63 9.30
C GLY A 22 14.28 -23.15 9.46
N ALA A 23 13.83 -23.71 10.59
CA ALA A 23 13.85 -25.15 10.81
C ALA A 23 12.76 -25.92 10.04
N SER A 24 11.65 -25.28 9.66
CA SER A 24 10.48 -25.96 9.07
C SER A 24 10.36 -25.79 7.56
N VAL A 25 10.85 -24.70 6.97
CA VAL A 25 10.67 -24.40 5.53
C VAL A 25 11.99 -24.25 4.77
N ALA A 26 13.09 -23.91 5.46
CA ALA A 26 14.39 -23.71 4.80
C ALA A 26 14.95 -24.98 4.13
N PRO A 27 14.85 -26.20 4.68
CA PRO A 27 15.39 -27.39 4.01
C PRO A 27 14.71 -27.65 2.68
N THR A 28 13.39 -27.44 2.59
CA THR A 28 12.58 -27.72 1.40
C THR A 28 12.76 -26.64 0.33
N VAL A 29 12.78 -25.37 0.71
CA VAL A 29 12.99 -24.27 -0.25
C VAL A 29 14.44 -24.21 -0.72
N LEU A 30 15.43 -24.34 0.19
CA LEU A 30 16.84 -24.38 -0.20
C LEU A 30 17.18 -25.61 -1.02
N SER A 31 16.64 -26.80 -0.71
CA SER A 31 16.89 -28.00 -1.53
C SER A 31 16.25 -27.88 -2.90
N THR A 32 15.03 -27.33 -2.99
CA THR A 32 14.35 -27.13 -4.28
C THR A 32 15.07 -26.09 -5.13
N TRP A 33 15.57 -25.01 -4.51
CA TRP A 33 16.29 -23.92 -5.19
C TRP A 33 17.71 -24.34 -5.61
N PHE A 34 18.47 -25.02 -4.73
CA PHE A 34 19.79 -25.58 -5.07
C PHE A 34 19.71 -26.68 -6.14
N ALA A 35 18.72 -27.57 -6.08
CA ALA A 35 18.51 -28.60 -7.09
C ALA A 35 18.15 -28.00 -8.46
N HIS A 36 17.40 -26.89 -8.49
CA HIS A 36 17.06 -26.21 -9.74
C HIS A 36 18.25 -25.45 -10.37
N TYR A 37 19.20 -24.98 -9.55
CA TYR A 37 20.31 -24.15 -9.99
C TYR A 37 21.55 -24.95 -10.42
N ILE A 38 21.84 -26.08 -9.76
CA ILE A 38 23.05 -26.89 -10.02
C ILE A 38 22.82 -27.94 -11.13
N ASP A 39 21.61 -28.49 -11.25
CA ASP A 39 21.33 -29.70 -12.06
C ASP A 39 20.66 -29.38 -13.42
N ARG A 40 21.01 -28.22 -14.01
CA ARG A 40 20.38 -27.68 -15.23
C ARG A 40 20.64 -28.50 -16.52
N LYS A 41 21.56 -29.46 -16.51
CA LYS A 41 22.02 -30.18 -17.73
C LYS A 41 21.52 -31.62 -17.85
N THR A 42 20.79 -32.16 -16.88
CA THR A 42 20.59 -33.63 -16.76
C THR A 42 19.13 -34.07 -16.56
N ARG A 43 18.14 -33.23 -16.88
CA ARG A 43 16.72 -33.54 -16.59
C ARG A 43 15.77 -33.25 -17.74
N HIS A 44 16.06 -33.79 -18.93
CA HIS A 44 15.10 -33.76 -20.05
C HIS A 44 13.93 -34.73 -19.89
N GLN A 45 13.97 -35.66 -18.92
CA GLN A 45 12.88 -36.61 -18.71
C GLN A 45 12.62 -36.85 -17.21
N LYS A 46 11.57 -36.18 -16.69
CA LYS A 46 10.75 -36.43 -15.47
C LYS A 46 10.63 -35.26 -14.48
N PRO A 47 9.43 -35.11 -13.88
CA PRO A 47 8.47 -34.07 -14.21
C PRO A 47 8.78 -32.78 -13.47
N THR A 48 8.72 -31.65 -14.16
CA THR A 48 8.39 -30.38 -13.54
C THR A 48 7.06 -30.58 -12.82
N ALA A 49 7.09 -30.68 -11.49
CA ALA A 49 5.88 -30.47 -10.69
C ALA A 49 5.49 -29.00 -10.92
N HIS A 50 4.76 -28.74 -12.01
CA HIS A 50 4.14 -27.46 -12.25
C HIS A 50 3.12 -27.31 -11.14
N ILE A 51 3.49 -26.57 -10.09
CA ILE A 51 2.54 -26.10 -9.09
C ILE A 51 1.41 -25.46 -9.88
N SER A 52 0.23 -26.08 -9.82
CA SER A 52 -0.95 -25.56 -10.48
C SER A 52 -1.30 -24.19 -9.91
N TYR A 53 -2.11 -23.44 -10.64
CA TYR A 53 -2.61 -22.16 -10.15
C TYR A 53 -3.31 -22.32 -8.78
N ASP A 54 -4.15 -23.34 -8.63
CA ASP A 54 -4.87 -23.63 -7.40
C ASP A 54 -3.94 -24.00 -6.23
N GLU A 55 -2.90 -24.80 -6.50
CA GLU A 55 -1.89 -25.12 -5.48
C GLU A 55 -1.11 -23.87 -5.06
N GLY A 56 -0.74 -23.02 -6.03
CA GLY A 56 -0.09 -21.74 -5.78
C GLY A 56 -0.93 -20.83 -4.89
N LEU A 57 -2.23 -20.71 -5.21
CA LEU A 57 -3.20 -19.94 -4.45
C LEU A 57 -3.29 -20.41 -2.99
N ASN A 58 -3.34 -21.74 -2.78
CA ASN A 58 -3.40 -22.32 -1.44
C ASN A 58 -2.11 -22.12 -0.65
N ILE A 59 -0.94 -22.13 -1.31
CA ILE A 59 0.35 -21.81 -0.67
C ILE A 59 0.34 -20.35 -0.19
N VAL A 60 -0.09 -19.41 -1.03
CA VAL A 60 -0.17 -17.98 -0.64
C VAL A 60 -1.13 -17.79 0.53
N ARG A 61 -2.31 -18.43 0.51
CA ARG A 61 -3.25 -18.40 1.65
C ARG A 61 -2.62 -18.90 2.95
N ALA A 62 -1.90 -20.02 2.89
CA ALA A 62 -1.23 -20.57 4.06
C ALA A 62 -0.14 -19.63 4.57
N PHE A 63 0.62 -19.03 3.65
CA PHE A 63 1.62 -18.02 3.98
C PHE A 63 1.00 -16.79 4.65
N LEU A 64 -0.10 -16.24 4.12
CA LEU A 64 -0.77 -15.08 4.71
C LEU A 64 -1.33 -15.37 6.11
N LYS A 65 -1.89 -16.57 6.34
CA LYS A 65 -2.29 -17.01 7.68
C LYS A 65 -1.10 -17.07 8.64
N HIS A 66 0.05 -17.54 8.17
CA HIS A 66 1.26 -17.53 8.98
C HIS A 66 1.77 -16.11 9.23
N ALA A 67 1.81 -15.27 8.19
CA ALA A 67 2.28 -13.89 8.23
C ALA A 67 1.47 -13.04 9.21
N ALA A 68 0.17 -13.31 9.36
CA ALA A 68 -0.71 -12.63 10.33
C ALA A 68 -0.22 -12.72 11.79
N HIS A 69 0.62 -13.70 12.12
CA HIS A 69 1.19 -13.87 13.47
C HIS A 69 2.53 -13.15 13.70
N HIS A 70 3.07 -12.49 12.66
CA HIS A 70 4.36 -11.79 12.68
C HIS A 70 4.18 -10.30 12.47
N THR A 71 5.04 -9.48 13.08
CA THR A 71 4.94 -8.03 12.91
C THR A 71 5.39 -7.62 11.51
N VAL A 72 5.01 -6.40 11.10
CA VAL A 72 5.46 -5.85 9.81
C VAL A 72 6.99 -5.84 9.72
N GLU A 73 7.70 -5.53 10.82
CA GLU A 73 9.17 -5.55 10.84
C GLU A 73 9.74 -6.96 10.65
N ASP A 74 9.10 -7.98 11.23
CA ASP A 74 9.52 -9.38 11.06
C ASP A 74 9.33 -9.83 9.60
N LEU A 75 8.20 -9.46 8.99
CA LEU A 75 7.91 -9.76 7.58
C LEU A 75 8.85 -9.01 6.63
N GLN A 76 9.11 -7.72 6.88
CA GLN A 76 10.06 -6.94 6.10
C GLN A 76 11.48 -7.51 6.19
N ALA A 77 11.91 -7.94 7.38
CA ALA A 77 13.21 -8.58 7.54
C ALA A 77 13.30 -9.92 6.79
N PHE A 78 12.19 -10.66 6.70
CA PHE A 78 12.09 -11.88 5.91
C PHE A 78 12.12 -11.60 4.40
N THR A 79 11.38 -10.60 3.92
CA THR A 79 11.29 -10.28 2.48
C THR A 79 12.51 -9.52 1.96
N ALA A 80 13.22 -8.78 2.81
CA ALA A 80 14.44 -8.05 2.45
C ALA A 80 15.70 -8.95 2.36
N GLN A 81 15.53 -10.27 2.22
CA GLN A 81 16.66 -11.17 2.03
C GLN A 81 17.30 -10.95 0.68
N LYS A 82 18.63 -10.86 0.68
CA LYS A 82 19.41 -10.65 -0.54
C LYS A 82 19.29 -11.86 -1.47
N ILE A 83 18.65 -11.65 -2.61
CA ILE A 83 18.56 -12.67 -3.67
C ILE A 83 19.76 -12.46 -4.62
N PRO A 84 20.56 -13.50 -4.91
CA PRO A 84 21.64 -13.38 -5.87
C PRO A 84 21.08 -13.12 -7.27
N SER A 85 21.58 -12.09 -7.93
CA SER A 85 21.18 -11.77 -9.29
C SER A 85 21.98 -12.59 -10.32
N PRO A 86 21.37 -12.92 -11.47
CA PRO A 86 22.09 -13.57 -12.56
C PRO A 86 23.29 -12.76 -13.04
N THR A 87 24.29 -13.44 -13.63
CA THR A 87 25.54 -12.79 -14.06
C THR A 87 25.36 -11.73 -15.15
N TRP A 88 24.24 -11.71 -15.85
CA TRP A 88 23.89 -10.71 -16.86
C TRP A 88 23.12 -9.50 -16.31
N VAL A 89 22.67 -9.55 -15.05
CA VAL A 89 21.98 -8.46 -14.35
C VAL A 89 22.97 -7.70 -13.47
N LYS A 90 22.84 -6.38 -13.43
CA LYS A 90 23.54 -5.50 -12.49
C LYS A 90 22.52 -5.02 -11.46
N VAL A 91 22.77 -5.36 -10.19
CA VAL A 91 22.05 -4.79 -9.05
C VAL A 91 23.02 -3.87 -8.32
N GLN A 92 22.63 -2.62 -8.12
CA GLN A 92 23.38 -1.63 -7.37
C GLN A 92 22.49 -1.06 -6.28
N GLU A 93 22.89 -1.25 -5.01
CA GLU A 93 22.27 -0.54 -3.90
C GLU A 93 22.61 0.94 -4.01
N GLN A 94 21.61 1.79 -3.85
CA GLN A 94 21.72 3.24 -3.84
C GLN A 94 21.12 3.78 -2.56
N VAL A 95 21.76 4.80 -2.00
CA VAL A 95 21.22 5.57 -0.90
C VAL A 95 20.47 6.75 -1.50
N ILE A 96 19.21 6.94 -1.09
CA ILE A 96 18.40 8.08 -1.52
C ILE A 96 18.85 9.31 -0.71
N PRO A 97 19.41 10.34 -1.36
CA PRO A 97 19.84 11.56 -0.68
C PRO A 97 18.72 12.24 0.12
N ASN A 98 19.06 12.79 1.29
CA ASN A 98 18.11 13.50 2.15
C ASN A 98 17.46 14.72 1.49
N GLU A 99 18.12 15.33 0.50
CA GLU A 99 17.55 16.44 -0.29
C GLU A 99 16.28 16.00 -1.03
N HIS A 100 16.30 14.86 -1.73
CA HIS A 100 15.12 14.33 -2.42
C HIS A 100 14.03 13.87 -1.43
N LEU A 101 14.42 13.38 -0.25
CA LEU A 101 13.45 13.03 0.80
C LEU A 101 12.73 14.28 1.33
N THR A 102 13.46 15.37 1.51
CA THR A 102 12.91 16.65 1.99
C THR A 102 12.00 17.26 0.94
N GLU A 103 12.44 17.28 -0.32
CA GLU A 103 11.66 17.75 -1.46
C GLU A 103 10.35 16.95 -1.63
N ALA A 104 10.43 15.62 -1.58
CA ALA A 104 9.24 14.76 -1.62
C ALA A 104 8.28 15.05 -0.46
N ALA A 105 8.81 15.30 0.74
CA ALA A 105 8.00 15.66 1.89
C ALA A 105 7.30 17.02 1.72
N ASP A 106 7.96 17.99 1.09
CA ASP A 106 7.37 19.30 0.78
C ASP A 106 6.21 19.17 -0.21
N HIS A 107 6.35 18.34 -1.25
CA HIS A 107 5.26 18.05 -2.19
C HIS A 107 4.06 17.37 -1.51
N VAL A 108 4.29 16.40 -0.62
CA VAL A 108 3.22 15.76 0.14
C VAL A 108 2.53 16.76 1.08
N ASN A 109 3.30 17.59 1.78
CA ASN A 109 2.76 18.63 2.66
C ASN A 109 1.92 19.65 1.88
N ALA A 110 2.37 20.06 0.69
CA ALA A 110 1.63 20.97 -0.18
C ALA A 110 0.29 20.34 -0.61
N GLN A 111 0.28 19.07 -1.00
CA GLN A 111 -0.94 18.38 -1.42
C GLN A 111 -1.93 18.16 -0.26
N LEU A 112 -1.44 17.87 0.94
CA LEU A 112 -2.28 17.69 2.13
C LEU A 112 -2.98 18.99 2.56
N GLY A 113 -2.36 20.15 2.29
CA GLY A 113 -2.82 21.43 2.80
C GLY A 113 -2.83 21.51 4.32
N GLU A 114 -3.33 22.64 4.86
CA GLU A 114 -3.30 22.88 6.32
C GLU A 114 -4.14 21.86 7.09
N ARG A 115 -5.32 21.52 6.57
CA ARG A 115 -6.25 20.59 7.21
C ARG A 115 -5.71 19.15 7.19
N GLY A 116 -5.18 18.68 6.06
CA GLY A 116 -4.60 17.35 5.95
C GLY A 116 -3.37 17.19 6.85
N ILE A 117 -2.50 18.20 6.91
CA ILE A 117 -1.35 18.22 7.82
C ILE A 117 -1.79 18.08 9.28
N LYS A 118 -2.83 18.81 9.70
CA LYS A 118 -3.38 18.68 11.06
C LYS A 118 -3.91 17.28 11.33
N ARG A 119 -4.68 16.69 10.41
CA ARG A 119 -5.23 15.32 10.54
C ARG A 119 -4.17 14.23 10.58
N VAL A 120 -3.09 14.39 9.82
CA VAL A 120 -1.96 13.45 9.83
C VAL A 120 -1.14 13.57 11.11
N GLY A 121 -1.30 14.62 11.92
CA GLY A 121 -0.54 14.83 13.17
C GLY A 121 0.72 15.68 12.98
N GLY A 122 0.78 16.50 11.93
CA GLY A 122 1.85 17.43 11.64
C GLY A 122 2.73 17.04 10.45
N LYS A 123 3.77 17.86 10.20
CA LYS A 123 4.59 17.76 8.98
C LYS A 123 5.73 16.76 9.08
N THR A 124 6.22 16.43 10.28
CA THR A 124 7.57 15.89 10.46
C THR A 124 7.64 14.46 11.01
N TRP A 125 6.62 13.97 11.74
CA TRP A 125 6.75 12.69 12.43
C TRP A 125 6.81 11.50 11.46
N TRP A 126 6.05 11.52 10.36
CA TRP A 126 6.04 10.49 9.32
C TRP A 126 7.29 10.54 8.42
N GLN A 127 8.10 11.59 8.54
CA GLN A 127 9.42 11.68 7.92
C GLN A 127 10.49 10.98 8.77
N TRP A 128 10.20 10.67 10.03
CA TRP A 128 11.16 10.00 10.91
C TRP A 128 11.35 8.54 10.47
N ARG A 129 12.61 8.13 10.27
CA ARG A 129 13.01 6.78 9.78
C ARG A 129 13.66 5.91 10.86
N GLY A 130 13.61 6.33 12.13
CA GLY A 130 14.21 5.57 13.22
C GLY A 130 15.73 5.44 13.14
N PRO A 131 16.33 4.49 13.89
CA PRO A 131 17.76 4.21 13.86
C PRO A 131 18.18 3.36 12.64
N GLN A 132 17.27 3.10 11.68
CA GLN A 132 17.51 2.19 10.55
C GLN A 132 18.52 2.72 9.51
N GLY A 133 18.99 3.96 9.66
CA GLY A 133 19.99 4.57 8.77
C GLY A 133 19.34 5.23 7.55
N ASP A 134 20.13 5.43 6.49
CA ASP A 134 19.67 6.09 5.27
C ASP A 134 18.64 5.25 4.51
N LEU A 135 17.72 5.92 3.79
CA LEU A 135 16.77 5.22 2.93
C LEU A 135 17.49 4.64 1.72
N LYS A 136 17.33 3.34 1.49
CA LYS A 136 18.01 2.61 0.42
C LYS A 136 17.02 2.18 -0.65
N CYS A 137 17.49 2.14 -1.89
CA CYS A 137 16.81 1.51 -3.02
C CYS A 137 17.79 0.65 -3.81
N GLU A 138 17.26 -0.16 -4.72
CA GLU A 138 18.06 -0.96 -5.65
C GLU A 138 17.84 -0.47 -7.07
N TRP A 139 18.94 -0.16 -7.75
CA TRP A 139 18.96 0.03 -9.20
C TRP A 139 19.25 -1.31 -9.86
N ILE A 140 18.28 -1.83 -10.61
CA ILE A 140 18.34 -3.14 -11.27
C ILE A 140 18.24 -2.92 -12.78
N GLU A 141 19.24 -3.39 -13.53
CA GLU A 141 19.29 -3.25 -14.98
C GLU A 141 20.11 -4.39 -15.62
N MET A 142 19.99 -4.59 -16.93
CA MET A 142 20.91 -5.49 -17.64
C MET A 142 22.30 -4.87 -17.72
N LYS A 143 23.35 -5.69 -17.70
CA LYS A 143 24.74 -5.20 -17.80
C LYS A 143 25.04 -4.48 -19.12
N SER A 144 24.32 -4.79 -20.19
CA SER A 144 24.36 -4.04 -21.45
C SER A 144 23.92 -2.59 -21.22
N ASP A 145 22.78 -2.43 -20.55
CA ASP A 145 22.08 -1.15 -20.38
C ASP A 145 22.85 -0.27 -19.40
N TYR A 146 23.44 -0.86 -18.35
CA TYR A 146 24.36 -0.17 -17.45
C TYR A 146 25.50 0.53 -18.19
N ARG A 147 26.08 -0.14 -19.20
CA ARG A 147 27.20 0.42 -19.97
C ARG A 147 26.74 1.57 -20.87
N ALA A 148 25.56 1.45 -21.48
CA ALA A 148 24.96 2.50 -22.29
C ALA A 148 24.57 3.72 -21.44
N ARG A 149 23.89 3.51 -20.31
CA ARG A 149 23.48 4.57 -19.38
C ARG A 149 24.67 5.34 -18.80
N LYS A 150 25.76 4.65 -18.46
CA LYS A 150 27.03 5.26 -18.03
C LYS A 150 27.59 6.27 -19.06
N GLN A 151 27.19 6.18 -20.32
CA GLN A 151 27.58 7.11 -21.38
C GLN A 151 26.57 8.25 -21.57
N ALA A 152 25.28 8.03 -21.27
CA ALA A 152 24.19 8.98 -21.55
C ALA A 152 23.96 10.09 -20.49
N ASN A 153 24.45 9.90 -19.26
CA ASN A 153 24.53 10.90 -18.18
C ASN A 153 23.24 11.66 -17.73
N ALA A 154 22.07 11.37 -18.30
CA ALA A 154 20.79 11.96 -17.87
C ALA A 154 19.61 11.00 -18.12
N HIS A 155 18.52 11.19 -17.36
CA HIS A 155 17.22 10.54 -17.57
C HIS A 155 16.12 11.59 -17.67
N TYR A 156 15.18 11.41 -18.60
CA TYR A 156 14.02 12.28 -18.81
C TYR A 156 12.75 11.63 -18.22
N PRO A 157 11.74 12.42 -17.80
CA PRO A 157 10.46 11.88 -17.34
C PRO A 157 9.77 10.94 -18.35
N THR A 158 9.96 11.20 -19.64
CA THR A 158 9.48 10.39 -20.77
C THR A 158 10.16 9.02 -20.90
N GLU A 159 11.18 8.75 -20.09
CA GLU A 159 11.87 7.46 -19.98
C GLU A 159 11.46 6.68 -18.71
N ILE A 160 10.50 7.20 -17.94
CA ILE A 160 10.07 6.63 -16.67
C ILE A 160 8.67 6.06 -16.82
N ILE A 161 8.45 4.86 -16.28
CA ILE A 161 7.13 4.29 -16.00
C ILE A 161 7.05 4.05 -14.50
N LEU A 162 5.96 4.48 -13.87
CA LEU A 162 5.68 4.11 -12.48
C LEU A 162 4.84 2.84 -12.46
N ALA A 163 5.30 1.82 -11.74
CA ALA A 163 4.58 0.56 -11.60
C ALA A 163 4.39 0.21 -10.13
N GLY A 164 3.23 -0.34 -9.80
CA GLY A 164 2.93 -0.78 -8.44
C GLY A 164 1.78 -1.78 -8.40
N ASP A 165 1.86 -2.74 -7.48
CA ASP A 165 0.82 -3.71 -7.22
C ASP A 165 0.09 -3.45 -5.90
N SER A 166 -1.20 -3.80 -5.80
CA SER A 166 -1.94 -3.72 -4.54
C SER A 166 -1.88 -2.29 -3.95
N ALA A 167 -1.48 -2.14 -2.69
CA ALA A 167 -1.21 -0.85 -2.05
C ALA A 167 -0.18 0.00 -2.80
N GLY A 168 0.82 -0.62 -3.45
CA GLY A 168 1.79 0.06 -4.30
C GLY A 168 1.15 0.68 -5.54
N GLY A 169 0.10 0.06 -6.09
CA GLY A 169 -0.69 0.64 -7.19
C GLY A 169 -1.47 1.88 -6.75
N GLY A 170 -2.09 1.84 -5.57
CA GLY A 170 -2.72 3.03 -4.96
C GLY A 170 -1.70 4.14 -4.68
N MET A 171 -0.50 3.79 -4.19
CA MET A 171 0.58 4.75 -3.97
C MET A 171 1.04 5.42 -5.27
N VAL A 172 1.24 4.65 -6.35
CA VAL A 172 1.57 5.21 -7.67
C VAL A 172 0.50 6.20 -8.12
N LEU A 173 -0.78 5.86 -7.96
CA LEU A 173 -1.87 6.75 -8.34
C LEU A 173 -1.86 8.06 -7.54
N SER A 174 -1.69 7.99 -6.22
CA SER A 174 -1.54 9.17 -5.36
C SER A 174 -0.33 10.03 -5.73
N MET A 175 0.81 9.39 -6.09
CA MET A 175 2.00 10.10 -6.57
C MET A 175 1.72 10.83 -7.89
N LEU A 176 1.09 10.17 -8.86
CA LEU A 176 0.76 10.79 -10.15
C LEU A 176 -0.14 12.02 -9.98
N VAL A 177 -1.11 11.96 -9.05
CA VAL A 177 -1.97 13.11 -8.73
C VAL A 177 -1.17 14.27 -8.14
N ILE A 178 -0.25 14.00 -7.20
CA ILE A 178 0.66 15.02 -6.64
C ILE A 178 1.47 15.68 -7.75
N LEU A 179 2.07 14.87 -8.64
CA LEU A 179 2.88 15.37 -9.76
C LEU A 179 2.04 16.26 -10.68
N ARG A 180 0.87 15.77 -11.11
CA ARG A 180 -0.06 16.49 -12.00
C ARG A 180 -0.50 17.83 -11.39
N ASP A 181 -0.97 17.81 -10.14
CA ASP A 181 -1.56 18.98 -9.51
C ASP A 181 -0.54 20.09 -9.23
N GLN A 182 0.72 19.71 -9.01
CA GLN A 182 1.82 20.63 -8.76
C GLN A 182 2.61 21.00 -10.03
N GLY A 183 2.17 20.53 -11.20
CA GLY A 183 2.82 20.84 -12.48
C GLY A 183 4.19 20.21 -12.65
N ILE A 184 4.49 19.14 -11.91
CA ILE A 184 5.72 18.37 -12.04
C ILE A 184 5.56 17.46 -13.26
N PRO A 185 6.58 17.35 -14.15
CA PRO A 185 6.49 16.49 -15.33
C PRO A 185 6.08 15.06 -14.99
N LEU A 186 5.05 14.58 -15.68
CA LEU A 186 4.52 13.22 -15.51
C LEU A 186 5.42 12.19 -16.20
N PRO A 187 5.44 10.93 -15.70
CA PRO A 187 6.13 9.84 -16.37
C PRO A 187 5.44 9.47 -17.70
N ALA A 188 6.11 8.67 -18.53
CA ALA A 188 5.59 8.18 -19.81
C ALA A 188 4.27 7.38 -19.67
N GLY A 189 4.08 6.72 -18.53
CA GLY A 189 2.90 5.90 -18.24
C GLY A 189 2.94 5.35 -16.82
N ALA A 190 1.88 4.65 -16.44
CA ALA A 190 1.86 3.86 -15.22
C ALA A 190 1.19 2.50 -15.38
N ILE A 191 1.67 1.53 -14.60
CA ILE A 191 1.22 0.14 -14.62
C ILE A 191 0.74 -0.22 -13.21
N LEU A 192 -0.56 -0.44 -13.09
CA LEU A 192 -1.24 -0.73 -11.83
C LEU A 192 -1.71 -2.18 -11.83
N VAL A 193 -1.16 -3.01 -10.96
CA VAL A 193 -1.51 -4.44 -10.85
C VAL A 193 -2.36 -4.67 -9.60
N SER A 194 -3.62 -5.03 -9.80
CA SER A 194 -4.60 -5.16 -8.74
C SER A 194 -4.58 -3.97 -7.75
N PRO A 195 -4.65 -2.70 -8.21
CA PRO A 195 -4.41 -1.57 -7.32
C PRO A 195 -5.47 -1.47 -6.23
N TRP A 196 -5.03 -1.30 -4.99
CA TRP A 196 -5.92 -1.05 -3.85
C TRP A 196 -6.06 0.46 -3.66
N VAL A 197 -7.26 0.98 -3.90
CA VAL A 197 -7.55 2.42 -4.05
C VAL A 197 -8.70 2.92 -3.20
N ASP A 198 -9.40 2.02 -2.50
CA ASP A 198 -10.46 2.31 -1.54
C ASP A 198 -10.21 1.61 -0.18
N LEU A 199 -9.74 2.38 0.81
CA LEU A 199 -9.59 1.90 2.18
C LEU A 199 -10.89 1.99 3.00
N THR A 200 -11.97 2.53 2.43
CA THR A 200 -13.30 2.48 3.06
C THR A 200 -13.99 1.14 2.83
N HIS A 201 -13.47 0.31 1.91
CA HIS A 201 -14.04 -0.98 1.51
C HIS A 201 -15.53 -0.86 1.12
N SER A 202 -15.85 0.17 0.35
CA SER A 202 -17.23 0.51 -0.03
C SER A 202 -17.77 -0.28 -1.23
N PHE A 203 -16.88 -0.95 -1.98
CA PHE A 203 -17.25 -1.65 -3.21
C PHE A 203 -17.84 -3.05 -2.98
N PRO A 204 -18.86 -3.49 -3.74
CA PRO A 204 -19.55 -4.75 -3.47
C PRO A 204 -18.68 -6.02 -3.47
N SER A 205 -17.62 -6.06 -4.28
CA SER A 205 -16.74 -7.24 -4.38
C SER A 205 -16.04 -7.57 -3.05
N VAL A 206 -15.73 -6.57 -2.21
CA VAL A 206 -15.05 -6.80 -0.92
C VAL A 206 -15.97 -7.42 0.13
N ALA A 207 -17.29 -7.29 -0.03
CA ALA A 207 -18.28 -7.82 0.90
C ALA A 207 -18.65 -9.29 0.62
N ARG A 208 -18.05 -9.90 -0.41
CA ARG A 208 -18.34 -11.28 -0.84
C ARG A 208 -17.18 -12.20 -0.54
N ALA A 209 -17.50 -13.44 -0.17
CA ALA A 209 -16.53 -14.52 -0.17
C ALA A 209 -15.99 -14.75 -1.58
N SER A 210 -14.67 -14.81 -1.75
CA SER A 210 -14.04 -15.23 -3.02
C SER A 210 -13.25 -16.51 -2.84
N LYS A 211 -13.68 -17.56 -3.54
CA LYS A 211 -12.92 -18.82 -3.67
C LYS A 211 -11.67 -18.66 -4.54
N PHE A 212 -11.60 -17.62 -5.37
CA PHE A 212 -10.52 -17.42 -6.32
C PHE A 212 -9.42 -16.50 -5.80
N ASP A 213 -9.62 -15.85 -4.65
CA ASP A 213 -8.64 -14.94 -4.08
C ASP A 213 -7.95 -15.51 -2.83
N TYR A 214 -6.73 -15.05 -2.56
CA TYR A 214 -6.03 -15.30 -1.31
C TYR A 214 -6.23 -14.20 -0.28
N ILE A 215 -6.77 -13.02 -0.66
CA ILE A 215 -7.15 -12.00 0.31
C ILE A 215 -8.21 -12.60 1.24
N PRO A 216 -8.03 -12.53 2.58
CA PRO A 216 -9.03 -13.02 3.51
C PRO A 216 -10.33 -12.23 3.44
N GLU A 217 -11.47 -12.90 3.60
CA GLU A 217 -12.81 -12.30 3.53
C GLU A 217 -13.04 -11.16 4.55
N HIS A 218 -12.31 -11.17 5.65
CA HIS A 218 -12.37 -10.17 6.72
C HIS A 218 -11.20 -9.18 6.68
N GLY A 219 -10.53 -9.07 5.52
CA GLY A 219 -9.36 -8.22 5.34
C GLY A 219 -8.07 -8.81 5.91
N PHE A 220 -6.96 -8.09 5.72
CA PHE A 220 -5.65 -8.54 6.18
C PHE A 220 -5.57 -8.54 7.70
N LEU A 221 -5.41 -9.73 8.28
CA LEU A 221 -4.99 -9.86 9.67
C LEU A 221 -3.49 -9.65 9.75
N GLN A 222 -3.06 -8.76 10.65
CA GLN A 222 -1.66 -8.49 10.88
C GLN A 222 -1.39 -8.33 12.37
N ARG A 223 -0.26 -8.86 12.82
CA ARG A 223 0.21 -8.56 14.17
C ARG A 223 0.64 -7.09 14.20
N PRO A 224 0.24 -6.32 15.21
CA PRO A 224 0.62 -4.92 15.31
C PRO A 224 2.14 -4.75 15.28
N SER A 225 2.59 -3.64 14.66
CA SER A 225 3.99 -3.21 14.70
C SER A 225 4.49 -3.16 16.14
N ARG A 226 5.80 -3.36 16.34
CA ARG A 226 6.41 -3.21 17.67
C ARG A 226 6.39 -1.76 18.19
N SER A 227 6.12 -0.81 17.30
CA SER A 227 5.89 0.60 17.62
C SER A 227 4.43 0.88 18.05
N TRP A 228 3.60 -0.16 18.14
CA TRP A 228 2.20 -0.09 18.50
C TRP A 228 1.96 -0.23 20.02
N PRO A 229 0.96 0.45 20.59
CA PRO A 229 0.12 1.46 19.94
C PRO A 229 0.87 2.78 19.73
N PRO A 230 0.59 3.51 18.63
CA PRO A 230 0.96 4.91 18.53
C PRO A 230 0.28 5.68 19.66
N PRO A 231 0.79 6.87 20.02
CA PRO A 231 0.09 7.76 20.94
C PRO A 231 -1.35 7.98 20.44
N ASN A 232 -2.35 7.72 21.30
CA ASN A 232 -3.75 7.98 20.98
C ASN A 232 -4.03 9.49 20.96
N SER A 233 -5.24 9.91 20.60
CA SER A 233 -5.66 11.32 20.55
C SER A 233 -5.45 12.05 21.89
N ASP A 234 -5.72 11.38 23.01
CA ASP A 234 -5.50 11.91 24.37
C ASP A 234 -3.99 12.13 24.66
N ASP A 235 -3.14 11.18 24.29
CA ASP A 235 -1.68 11.25 24.42
C ASP A 235 -1.10 12.34 23.52
N LEU A 236 -1.60 12.46 22.28
CA LEU A 236 -1.21 13.51 21.35
C LEU A 236 -1.64 14.88 21.87
N ALA A 237 -2.88 15.04 22.34
CA ALA A 237 -3.37 16.27 22.93
C ALA A 237 -2.54 16.67 24.16
N TYR A 238 -2.23 15.72 25.05
CA TYR A 238 -1.35 15.93 26.18
C TYR A 238 0.07 16.35 25.73
N MET A 239 0.63 15.72 24.70
CA MET A 239 1.93 16.12 24.14
C MET A 239 1.88 17.54 23.56
N TYR A 240 0.85 17.91 22.79
CA TYR A 240 0.69 19.25 22.24
C TYR A 240 0.57 20.31 23.34
N GLN A 241 -0.26 20.07 24.36
CA GLN A 241 -0.42 20.99 25.50
C GLN A 241 0.89 21.19 26.26
N ASN A 242 1.70 20.15 26.40
CA ASN A 242 2.96 20.20 27.13
C ASN A 242 4.15 20.69 26.31
N THR A 243 4.10 20.65 24.98
CA THR A 243 5.15 21.24 24.12
C THR A 243 5.23 22.77 24.23
N ASN A 244 4.15 23.43 24.66
CA ASN A 244 4.13 24.88 24.92
C ASN A 244 4.56 25.26 26.35
N GLN A 245 4.88 24.30 27.22
CA GLN A 245 5.39 24.59 28.57
C GLN A 245 6.93 24.61 28.57
N LYS A 246 7.50 25.76 28.96
CA LYS A 246 8.96 26.01 28.98
C LYS A 246 9.79 25.11 29.91
N ASN A 247 9.23 24.08 30.58
CA ASN A 247 9.97 23.13 31.41
C ASN A 247 9.18 21.81 31.61
N PRO A 248 9.59 20.68 31.02
CA PRO A 248 8.81 19.42 31.01
C PRO A 248 8.94 18.59 32.32
N GLY A 249 9.18 19.23 33.46
CA GLY A 249 9.62 18.54 34.69
C GLY A 249 9.00 18.98 36.01
N LYS A 250 7.99 19.87 36.02
CA LYS A 250 7.28 20.23 37.26
C LYS A 250 5.78 19.98 37.10
N ILE A 251 5.29 18.89 37.68
CA ILE A 251 3.87 18.71 37.94
C ILE A 251 3.48 19.75 38.99
N GLY A 252 2.96 20.88 38.53
CA GLY A 252 2.32 21.87 39.38
C GLY A 252 0.94 21.34 39.76
N SER A 253 0.75 21.03 41.04
CA SER A 253 -0.55 20.77 41.64
C SER A 253 -1.44 22.02 41.52
N GLY A 254 -2.25 22.11 40.47
CA GLY A 254 -3.15 23.24 40.30
C GLY A 254 -3.56 23.49 38.84
N VAL A 255 -4.26 22.52 38.24
CA VAL A 255 -5.15 22.82 37.11
C VAL A 255 -6.53 22.34 37.54
N GLN A 256 -7.45 23.28 37.73
CA GLN A 256 -8.87 22.98 37.92
C GLN A 256 -9.41 22.42 36.60
N THR A 257 -9.77 21.13 36.62
CA THR A 257 -10.52 20.47 35.57
C THR A 257 -12.01 20.69 35.82
N ASP A 258 -12.51 21.89 35.55
CA ASP A 258 -13.96 22.11 35.53
C ASP A 258 -14.51 21.58 34.19
N GLY A 259 -15.09 20.38 34.23
CA GLY A 259 -15.88 19.81 33.12
C GLY A 259 -15.58 18.35 32.76
N ILE A 260 -14.46 17.78 33.20
CA ILE A 260 -14.13 16.37 32.94
C ILE A 260 -14.39 15.60 34.23
N GLY A 261 -15.44 14.77 34.23
CA GLY A 261 -15.70 13.82 35.33
C GLY A 261 -14.42 13.04 35.66
N LYS A 262 -14.18 12.78 36.95
CA LYS A 262 -12.99 12.06 37.43
C LYS A 262 -12.73 10.82 36.56
N VAL A 263 -11.65 10.87 35.78
CA VAL A 263 -11.22 9.75 34.92
C VAL A 263 -10.89 8.57 35.85
N ASN A 264 -11.64 7.47 35.73
CA ASN A 264 -11.39 6.28 36.54
C ASN A 264 -10.10 5.60 36.06
N GLY A 265 -9.38 4.92 36.95
CA GLY A 265 -8.13 4.22 36.61
C GLY A 265 -8.28 3.15 35.52
N TYR A 266 -9.51 2.65 35.31
CA TYR A 266 -9.88 1.72 34.24
C TYR A 266 -9.94 2.41 32.87
N ASP A 267 -10.46 3.64 32.81
CA ASP A 267 -10.50 4.47 31.59
C ASP A 267 -9.08 4.83 31.12
N GLN A 268 -8.17 5.03 32.08
CA GLN A 268 -6.76 5.29 31.79
C GLN A 268 -6.03 4.08 31.19
N GLN A 269 -6.37 2.86 31.59
CA GLN A 269 -5.79 1.63 31.02
C GLN A 269 -6.37 1.27 29.66
N THR A 270 -7.67 1.52 29.45
CA THR A 270 -8.36 1.24 28.18
C THR A 270 -8.02 2.30 27.13
N ALA A 271 -7.90 3.59 27.51
CA ALA A 271 -7.43 4.65 26.61
C ALA A 271 -6.10 4.27 25.94
N VAL A 272 -5.15 3.71 26.69
CA VAL A 272 -3.86 3.21 26.17
C VAL A 272 -4.02 2.13 25.08
N GLN A 273 -5.19 1.49 24.96
CA GLN A 273 -5.52 0.48 23.95
C GLN A 273 -6.38 1.00 22.78
N GLY A 274 -6.66 2.31 22.70
CA GLY A 274 -7.38 2.94 21.58
C GLY A 274 -8.92 2.93 21.69
N PHE A 275 -9.46 2.46 22.81
CA PHE A 275 -10.90 2.46 23.09
C PHE A 275 -11.18 2.88 24.53
N THR A 276 -12.39 3.33 24.85
CA THR A 276 -12.83 3.63 26.21
C THR A 276 -14.11 2.85 26.48
N VAL A 277 -14.16 2.18 27.64
CA VAL A 277 -15.34 1.40 28.04
C VAL A 277 -16.07 2.19 29.12
N ARG A 278 -17.35 2.49 28.90
CA ARG A 278 -18.20 3.18 29.88
C ARG A 278 -19.32 2.24 30.34
N GLU A 279 -19.58 2.21 31.64
CA GLU A 279 -20.80 1.62 32.21
C GLU A 279 -21.93 2.66 32.13
N GLU A 280 -22.74 2.61 31.07
CA GLU A 280 -23.95 3.44 30.95
C GLU A 280 -25.15 2.59 30.52
N ASN A 281 -26.34 2.98 31.01
CA ASN A 281 -27.61 2.30 30.74
C ASN A 281 -27.90 2.32 29.22
N THR A 282 -28.07 1.15 28.62
CA THR A 282 -28.15 0.90 27.15
C THR A 282 -29.34 1.50 26.41
N ALA A 283 -30.20 2.26 27.10
CA ALA A 283 -31.39 2.87 26.53
C ALA A 283 -31.03 4.14 25.73
N GLY A 284 -30.50 3.98 24.52
CA GLY A 284 -30.34 5.09 23.57
C GLY A 284 -29.09 5.09 22.68
N ALA A 285 -28.18 4.11 22.81
CA ALA A 285 -26.98 4.03 21.98
C ALA A 285 -27.32 3.55 20.55
N ASN A 286 -27.43 4.47 19.59
CA ASN A 286 -27.52 4.13 18.18
C ASN A 286 -26.11 3.80 17.64
N HIS A 287 -26.01 2.75 16.81
CA HIS A 287 -24.79 2.47 16.06
C HIS A 287 -24.50 3.62 15.10
N THR A 288 -23.38 4.32 15.31
CA THR A 288 -22.97 5.43 14.43
C THR A 288 -21.84 4.95 13.52
N TYR A 289 -22.09 4.95 12.21
CA TYR A 289 -21.05 4.79 11.18
C TYR A 289 -20.56 6.18 10.74
N PRO A 290 -19.25 6.36 10.48
CA PRO A 290 -18.74 7.59 9.86
C PRO A 290 -19.46 7.83 8.53
N GLY A 291 -20.13 8.98 8.40
CA GLY A 291 -20.86 9.36 7.19
C GLY A 291 -22.39 9.20 7.25
N LEU A 292 -22.97 8.72 8.36
CA LEU A 292 -24.43 8.69 8.54
C LEU A 292 -24.88 9.58 9.71
N HIS A 293 -24.76 10.90 9.54
CA HIS A 293 -25.49 11.86 10.37
C HIS A 293 -26.51 12.61 9.51
N ASN A 294 -27.78 12.22 9.67
CA ASN A 294 -28.94 13.02 9.30
C ASN A 294 -29.04 14.20 10.30
N GLY A 295 -28.18 15.20 10.16
CA GLY A 295 -28.16 16.31 11.09
C GLY A 295 -26.96 17.21 10.86
N ILE A 296 -27.13 18.20 9.99
CA ILE A 296 -26.14 19.24 9.73
C ILE A 296 -25.95 20.07 11.00
N ASN A 297 -24.88 19.79 11.74
CA ASN A 297 -24.01 20.85 12.25
C ASN A 297 -22.63 20.54 11.70
N ARG A 298 -22.22 21.32 10.69
CA ARG A 298 -20.85 21.28 10.17
C ARG A 298 -19.93 21.48 11.38
N VAL A 299 -19.16 20.45 11.70
CA VAL A 299 -18.06 20.47 12.68
C VAL A 299 -17.26 21.74 12.41
N GLY A 300 -17.28 22.65 13.39
CA GLY A 300 -16.68 23.98 13.23
C GLY A 300 -15.17 23.85 13.13
N THR A 301 -14.49 24.87 12.60
CA THR A 301 -13.02 24.94 12.58
C THR A 301 -12.37 24.83 13.98
N ALA A 302 -13.15 24.97 15.05
CA ALA A 302 -12.75 24.78 16.44
C ALA A 302 -12.60 23.31 16.87
N ASP A 303 -13.23 22.36 16.19
CA ASP A 303 -13.24 20.94 16.58
C ASP A 303 -12.00 20.17 16.07
N VAL A 304 -11.17 20.82 15.24
CA VAL A 304 -9.91 20.26 14.73
C VAL A 304 -8.85 20.12 15.85
N GLY A 305 -9.14 20.61 17.06
CA GLY A 305 -8.26 20.55 18.23
C GLY A 305 -8.86 19.89 19.48
N THR A 306 -10.09 19.36 19.43
CA THR A 306 -10.82 18.89 20.63
C THR A 306 -10.90 17.37 20.79
N ALA A 307 -10.27 16.58 19.91
CA ALA A 307 -10.36 15.10 19.93
C ALA A 307 -11.79 14.54 19.78
N HIS A 308 -12.74 15.35 19.29
CA HIS A 308 -14.08 14.89 18.93
C HIS A 308 -14.10 14.47 17.45
N ALA A 309 -13.39 13.39 17.13
CA ALA A 309 -13.66 12.64 15.91
C ALA A 309 -14.99 11.88 16.07
N ASP A 310 -15.61 11.48 14.96
CA ASP A 310 -16.80 10.62 14.96
C ASP A 310 -16.44 9.24 15.55
N ASN A 311 -16.55 9.10 16.87
CA ASN A 311 -16.20 7.87 17.58
C ASN A 311 -17.19 6.76 17.24
N ILE A 312 -16.69 5.54 17.00
CA ILE A 312 -17.55 4.38 16.80
C ILE A 312 -18.01 3.90 18.18
N ILE A 313 -19.32 3.90 18.39
CA ILE A 313 -19.93 3.44 19.63
C ILE A 313 -20.49 2.05 19.41
N VAL A 314 -19.96 1.07 20.16
CA VAL A 314 -20.41 -0.32 20.12
C VAL A 314 -21.05 -0.69 21.46
N PRO A 315 -22.39 -0.77 21.53
CA PRO A 315 -23.07 -1.30 22.71
C PRO A 315 -22.84 -2.80 22.83
N MET A 316 -22.47 -3.26 24.02
CA MET A 316 -22.23 -4.66 24.34
C MET A 316 -23.43 -5.28 25.06
N ALA A 317 -23.51 -6.62 25.01
CA ALA A 317 -24.60 -7.38 25.62
C ALA A 317 -24.66 -7.28 27.15
N ASP A 318 -23.58 -6.85 27.80
CA ASP A 318 -23.43 -6.67 29.25
C ASP A 318 -23.74 -5.24 29.72
N ASN A 319 -24.41 -4.43 28.90
CA ASN A 319 -24.67 -3.01 29.13
C ASN A 319 -23.42 -2.13 29.21
N THR A 320 -22.27 -2.60 28.72
CA THR A 320 -21.12 -1.72 28.51
C THR A 320 -21.19 -1.03 27.16
N ILE A 321 -20.70 0.19 27.09
CA ILE A 321 -20.52 0.93 25.84
C ILE A 321 -19.02 0.99 25.56
N VAL A 322 -18.61 0.43 24.42
CA VAL A 322 -17.24 0.57 23.93
C VAL A 322 -17.20 1.71 22.92
N GLU A 323 -16.57 2.80 23.32
CA GLU A 323 -16.26 3.95 22.47
C GLU A 323 -14.88 3.73 21.84
N ILE A 324 -14.83 3.45 20.55
CA ILE A 324 -13.58 3.36 19.80
C ILE A 324 -13.20 4.78 19.38
N LYS A 325 -12.23 5.34 20.11
CA LYS A 325 -11.75 6.71 19.92
C LYS A 325 -10.74 6.81 18.79
N ASP A 326 -9.77 5.89 18.77
CA ASP A 326 -8.70 5.88 17.78
C ASP A 326 -8.38 4.45 17.36
N GLN A 327 -8.64 4.17 16.08
CA GLN A 327 -8.16 2.96 15.43
C GLN A 327 -7.42 3.36 14.16
N ILE A 328 -6.16 2.93 14.05
CA ILE A 328 -5.48 2.88 12.75
C ILE A 328 -5.88 1.56 12.12
N GLN A 329 -6.57 1.66 10.99
CA GLN A 329 -6.85 0.54 10.12
C GLN A 329 -5.72 0.46 9.10
N MET A 330 -5.00 -0.65 9.14
CA MET A 330 -3.82 -0.90 8.29
C MET A 330 -2.72 0.16 8.43
N TYR A 331 -2.71 1.19 7.57
CA TYR A 331 -1.72 2.29 7.59
C TYR A 331 -2.32 3.70 7.76
N ALA A 332 -3.63 3.83 7.94
CA ALA A 332 -4.29 5.13 8.12
C ALA A 332 -5.27 5.12 9.31
N PRO A 333 -5.38 6.21 10.09
CA PRO A 333 -6.45 6.35 11.06
C PRO A 333 -7.82 6.36 10.37
N ASN A 334 -8.87 5.91 11.04
CA ASN A 334 -10.23 5.84 10.48
C ASN A 334 -10.68 7.13 9.77
N GLN A 335 -10.39 8.29 10.38
CA GLN A 335 -10.71 9.61 9.83
C GLN A 335 -9.99 9.96 8.52
N MET A 336 -8.96 9.20 8.15
CA MET A 336 -8.18 9.38 6.92
C MET A 336 -8.49 8.34 5.87
N LEU A 337 -9.34 7.34 6.13
CA LEU A 337 -9.66 6.30 5.14
C LEU A 337 -10.28 6.90 3.88
N SER A 338 -11.09 7.96 4.02
CA SER A 338 -11.68 8.66 2.87
C SER A 338 -10.78 9.76 2.28
N HIS A 339 -9.59 9.99 2.83
CA HIS A 339 -8.71 11.04 2.33
C HIS A 339 -8.21 10.67 0.92
N PRO A 340 -8.25 11.56 -0.09
CA PRO A 340 -7.90 11.20 -1.48
C PRO A 340 -6.45 10.74 -1.73
N LEU A 341 -5.52 11.01 -0.81
CA LEU A 341 -4.16 10.43 -0.87
C LEU A 341 -4.06 9.02 -0.27
N VAL A 342 -5.04 8.62 0.54
CA VAL A 342 -5.16 7.29 1.14
C VAL A 342 -6.03 6.41 0.24
N SER A 343 -7.20 6.90 -0.13
CA SER A 343 -8.13 6.27 -1.07
C SER A 343 -8.21 7.10 -2.36
N PRO A 344 -7.26 6.94 -3.30
CA PRO A 344 -7.19 7.75 -4.52
C PRO A 344 -8.39 7.61 -5.45
N VAL A 345 -9.24 6.60 -5.25
CA VAL A 345 -10.53 6.53 -5.94
C VAL A 345 -11.45 7.73 -5.61
N LEU A 346 -11.25 8.38 -4.45
CA LEU A 346 -12.03 9.53 -3.99
C LEU A 346 -11.48 10.89 -4.44
N GLN A 347 -10.42 10.91 -5.25
CA GLN A 347 -9.93 12.14 -5.87
C GLN A 347 -11.07 12.84 -6.64
N PRO A 348 -11.16 14.20 -6.60
CA PRO A 348 -12.15 14.93 -7.39
C PRO A 348 -12.11 14.55 -8.87
N THR A 349 -10.89 14.38 -9.42
CA THR A 349 -10.68 13.91 -10.78
C THR A 349 -9.42 13.06 -10.91
N LEU A 350 -9.51 12.03 -11.75
CA LEU A 350 -8.39 11.22 -12.22
C LEU A 350 -8.06 11.49 -13.70
N GLY A 351 -8.56 12.61 -14.23
CA GLY A 351 -8.19 13.12 -15.56
C GLY A 351 -6.78 13.70 -15.59
N GLY A 352 -6.19 13.79 -16.79
CA GLY A 352 -4.88 14.39 -17.04
C GLY A 352 -3.69 13.63 -16.43
N LEU A 353 -3.87 12.35 -16.09
CA LEU A 353 -2.78 11.45 -15.70
C LEU A 353 -2.11 10.90 -16.97
N PRO A 354 -0.88 10.36 -16.89
CA PRO A 354 -0.27 9.68 -18.04
C PRO A 354 -1.06 8.40 -18.38
N PRO A 355 -0.83 7.78 -19.55
CA PRO A 355 -1.49 6.53 -19.91
C PRO A 355 -1.38 5.47 -18.81
N LEU A 356 -2.50 4.81 -18.48
CA LEU A 356 -2.59 3.81 -17.42
C LEU A 356 -2.87 2.42 -18.00
N LEU A 357 -2.06 1.44 -17.62
CA LEU A 357 -2.42 0.02 -17.71
C LEU A 357 -2.93 -0.44 -16.34
N ILE A 358 -4.17 -0.91 -16.29
CA ILE A 358 -4.78 -1.46 -15.07
C ILE A 358 -5.04 -2.95 -15.31
N LEU A 359 -4.39 -3.79 -14.52
CA LEU A 359 -4.50 -5.25 -14.56
C LEU A 359 -5.28 -5.72 -13.34
N THR A 360 -6.38 -6.42 -13.55
CA THR A 360 -7.36 -6.81 -12.53
C THR A 360 -7.57 -8.32 -12.59
N GLY A 361 -7.53 -9.00 -11.45
CA GLY A 361 -7.94 -10.39 -11.33
C GLY A 361 -9.47 -10.50 -11.26
N GLY A 362 -10.09 -11.25 -12.17
CA GLY A 362 -11.55 -11.42 -12.20
C GLY A 362 -12.13 -12.09 -10.95
N GLY A 363 -11.29 -12.86 -10.25
CA GLY A 363 -11.60 -13.55 -9.00
C GLY A 363 -11.18 -12.81 -7.73
N GLU A 364 -10.64 -11.59 -7.82
CA GLU A 364 -10.12 -10.87 -6.66
C GLU A 364 -11.22 -10.09 -5.89
N LEU A 365 -11.02 -9.87 -4.59
CA LEU A 365 -11.95 -9.10 -3.74
C LEU A 365 -11.94 -7.61 -4.09
N LEU A 366 -10.80 -7.09 -4.55
CA LEU A 366 -10.60 -5.68 -4.90
C LEU A 366 -11.02 -5.36 -6.34
N ARG A 367 -11.71 -6.27 -7.04
CA ARG A 367 -12.00 -6.12 -8.48
C ARG A 367 -12.80 -4.86 -8.81
N ASP A 368 -13.89 -4.62 -8.09
CA ASP A 368 -14.88 -3.62 -8.48
C ASP A 368 -14.31 -2.19 -8.34
N GLU A 369 -13.44 -1.93 -7.35
CA GLU A 369 -12.76 -0.64 -7.20
C GLU A 369 -11.77 -0.37 -8.34
N GLN A 370 -11.14 -1.40 -8.90
CA GLN A 370 -10.19 -1.27 -10.00
C GLN A 370 -10.89 -1.01 -11.34
N VAL A 371 -12.02 -1.68 -11.56
CA VAL A 371 -12.89 -1.42 -12.71
C VAL A 371 -13.45 0.00 -12.61
N TYR A 372 -13.96 0.40 -11.44
CA TYR A 372 -14.43 1.76 -11.21
C TYR A 372 -13.32 2.80 -11.41
N LEU A 373 -12.12 2.53 -10.90
CA LEU A 373 -10.93 3.37 -11.10
C LEU A 373 -10.65 3.61 -12.58
N ALA A 374 -10.65 2.55 -13.38
CA ALA A 374 -10.41 2.64 -14.83
C ALA A 374 -11.44 3.53 -15.53
N HIS A 375 -12.72 3.33 -15.22
CA HIS A 375 -13.80 4.15 -15.77
C HIS A 375 -13.70 5.60 -15.31
N LYS A 376 -13.39 5.85 -14.04
CA LYS A 376 -13.22 7.20 -13.50
C LYS A 376 -12.04 7.95 -14.11
N ALA A 377 -10.93 7.27 -14.40
CA ALA A 377 -9.82 7.88 -15.10
C ALA A 377 -10.15 8.18 -16.57
N ALA A 378 -10.85 7.26 -17.25
CA ALA A 378 -11.23 7.39 -18.66
C ALA A 378 -12.39 8.37 -18.92
N ASP A 379 -13.28 8.58 -17.95
CA ASP A 379 -14.41 9.51 -18.06
C ASP A 379 -14.73 10.17 -16.69
N PRO A 380 -13.89 11.11 -16.22
CA PRO A 380 -13.95 11.60 -14.85
C PRO A 380 -15.26 12.30 -14.49
N LEU A 381 -15.94 12.94 -15.43
CA LEU A 381 -17.19 13.66 -15.16
C LEU A 381 -18.40 12.73 -14.95
N SER A 382 -18.36 11.51 -15.49
CA SER A 382 -19.41 10.51 -15.26
C SER A 382 -19.25 9.76 -13.93
N TYR A 383 -18.08 9.85 -13.29
CA TYR A 383 -17.70 9.11 -12.08
C TYR A 383 -17.21 10.05 -10.97
N LEU A 384 -17.95 11.14 -10.75
CA LEU A 384 -17.67 12.10 -9.68
C LEU A 384 -17.87 11.44 -8.30
N PRO A 385 -17.00 11.76 -7.32
CA PRO A 385 -17.32 11.50 -5.92
C PRO A 385 -18.62 12.19 -5.50
N ALA A 386 -19.22 11.71 -4.40
CA ALA A 386 -20.34 12.40 -3.78
C ALA A 386 -19.97 13.84 -3.38
N ASP A 387 -20.96 14.74 -3.36
CA ASP A 387 -20.77 16.16 -3.05
C ASP A 387 -20.05 16.42 -1.72
N ILE A 388 -20.21 15.54 -0.73
CA ILE A 388 -19.49 15.65 0.55
C ILE A 388 -17.97 15.62 0.39
N PHE A 389 -17.45 14.84 -0.57
CA PHE A 389 -16.01 14.78 -0.85
C PHE A 389 -15.57 15.94 -1.74
N LEU A 390 -16.40 16.34 -2.71
CA LEU A 390 -16.11 17.49 -3.57
C LEU A 390 -16.12 18.80 -2.79
N ASP A 391 -17.04 19.00 -1.86
CA ASP A 391 -17.07 20.19 -0.99
C ASP A 391 -15.81 20.34 -0.14
N GLU A 392 -15.15 19.23 0.19
CA GLU A 392 -13.91 19.24 0.96
C GLU A 392 -12.66 19.42 0.07
N HIS A 393 -12.62 18.77 -1.10
CA HIS A 393 -11.40 18.64 -1.91
C HIS A 393 -11.42 19.44 -3.22
N ASP A 394 -12.58 19.93 -3.65
CA ASP A 394 -12.77 20.81 -4.81
C ASP A 394 -14.02 21.69 -4.61
N PRO A 395 -14.02 22.59 -3.60
CA PRO A 395 -15.22 23.34 -3.21
C PRO A 395 -15.78 24.21 -4.34
N ASP A 396 -14.90 24.75 -5.18
CA ASP A 396 -15.27 25.60 -6.32
C ASP A 396 -15.51 24.80 -7.62
N ARG A 397 -15.42 23.46 -7.55
CA ARG A 397 -15.57 22.54 -8.70
C ARG A 397 -14.64 22.88 -9.87
N ILE A 398 -13.45 23.39 -9.56
CA ILE A 398 -12.46 23.78 -10.56
C ILE A 398 -11.67 22.55 -11.03
N LEU A 399 -11.25 21.69 -10.11
CA LEU A 399 -10.41 20.53 -10.42
C LEU A 399 -11.16 19.55 -11.33
N ILE A 400 -12.44 19.30 -11.10
CA ILE A 400 -13.23 18.37 -11.93
C ILE A 400 -13.28 18.77 -13.42
N HIS A 401 -13.13 20.06 -13.73
CA HIS A 401 -13.13 20.58 -15.11
C HIS A 401 -11.74 20.93 -15.64
N LYS A 402 -10.70 20.89 -14.79
CA LYS A 402 -9.35 21.34 -15.14
C LYS A 402 -8.64 20.38 -16.11
N TYR A 403 -8.88 19.08 -15.99
CA TYR A 403 -8.16 18.06 -16.73
C TYR A 403 -9.11 17.20 -17.58
N GLY A 404 -8.68 16.90 -18.81
CA GLY A 404 -9.41 15.98 -19.69
C GLY A 404 -9.26 14.51 -19.27
N PRO A 405 -9.96 13.59 -19.98
CA PRO A 405 -9.82 12.15 -19.79
C PRO A 405 -8.38 11.63 -19.79
N THR A 406 -8.13 10.59 -19.00
CA THR A 406 -6.87 9.83 -19.01
C THR A 406 -7.00 8.65 -19.95
N ASN A 407 -5.96 8.35 -20.74
CA ASN A 407 -5.93 7.14 -21.56
C ASN A 407 -5.77 5.91 -20.66
N VAL A 408 -6.73 4.98 -20.70
CA VAL A 408 -6.73 3.79 -19.86
C VAL A 408 -6.86 2.52 -20.69
N GLN A 409 -5.97 1.57 -20.44
CA GLN A 409 -6.15 0.18 -20.84
C GLN A 409 -6.47 -0.66 -19.60
N LEU A 410 -7.73 -1.09 -19.49
CA LEU A 410 -8.17 -2.02 -18.46
C LEU A 410 -8.11 -3.45 -18.99
N GLN A 411 -7.53 -4.36 -18.22
CA GLN A 411 -7.52 -5.78 -18.50
C GLN A 411 -8.01 -6.56 -17.29
N VAL A 412 -9.17 -7.19 -17.44
CA VAL A 412 -9.72 -8.12 -16.44
C VAL A 412 -9.36 -9.53 -16.86
N TRP A 413 -8.60 -10.22 -16.03
CA TRP A 413 -8.15 -11.58 -16.27
C TRP A 413 -9.03 -12.54 -15.47
N ASP A 414 -9.94 -13.23 -16.17
CA ASP A 414 -10.95 -14.09 -15.56
C ASP A 414 -10.35 -15.11 -14.56
N ASP A 415 -11.06 -15.30 -13.45
CA ASP A 415 -10.75 -16.23 -12.36
C ASP A 415 -9.39 -16.02 -11.64
N LEU A 416 -8.59 -15.04 -12.05
CA LEU A 416 -7.31 -14.76 -11.41
C LEU A 416 -7.50 -14.02 -10.07
N CYS A 417 -6.61 -14.33 -9.14
CA CYS A 417 -6.55 -13.78 -7.79
C CYS A 417 -5.92 -12.39 -7.81
N HIS A 418 -5.94 -11.76 -6.64
CA HIS A 418 -5.17 -10.55 -6.38
C HIS A 418 -3.70 -10.75 -6.76
N VAL A 419 -3.07 -9.77 -7.41
CA VAL A 419 -1.66 -9.77 -7.85
C VAL A 419 -1.20 -11.11 -8.43
N ALA A 420 -1.99 -11.67 -9.35
CA ALA A 420 -1.66 -12.93 -10.04
C ALA A 420 -0.24 -13.02 -10.65
N PRO A 421 0.44 -11.91 -11.07
CA PRO A 421 1.83 -11.98 -11.52
C PRO A 421 2.82 -12.56 -10.49
N THR A 422 2.51 -12.51 -9.18
CA THR A 422 3.30 -13.16 -8.12
C THR A 422 3.43 -14.68 -8.35
N LEU A 423 2.43 -15.30 -8.98
CA LEU A 423 2.43 -16.70 -9.40
C LEU A 423 3.12 -16.86 -10.78
N SER A 424 4.33 -16.31 -10.92
CA SER A 424 5.06 -16.16 -12.19
C SER A 424 5.34 -17.46 -12.97
N TRP A 425 5.24 -18.62 -12.30
CA TRP A 425 5.34 -19.93 -12.94
C TRP A 425 4.12 -20.31 -13.77
N THR A 426 2.96 -19.69 -13.48
CA THR A 426 1.69 -19.98 -14.14
C THR A 426 1.64 -19.38 -15.56
N ARG A 427 0.84 -19.98 -16.44
CA ARG A 427 0.66 -19.47 -17.82
C ARG A 427 0.02 -18.07 -17.83
N PRO A 428 -1.07 -17.79 -17.07
CA PRO A 428 -1.69 -16.47 -17.07
C PRO A 428 -0.72 -15.37 -16.64
N ALA A 429 0.04 -15.57 -15.56
CA ALA A 429 1.04 -14.60 -15.10
C ALA A 429 2.08 -14.26 -16.19
N LYS A 430 2.53 -15.24 -16.97
CA LYS A 430 3.46 -15.01 -18.09
C LYS A 430 2.83 -14.15 -19.20
N TYR A 431 1.54 -14.32 -19.48
CA TYR A 431 0.84 -13.45 -20.43
C TYR A 431 0.63 -12.03 -19.88
N MET A 432 0.33 -11.89 -18.59
CA MET A 432 0.27 -10.59 -17.93
C MET A 432 1.62 -9.85 -18.03
N TYR A 433 2.75 -10.52 -17.78
CA TYR A 433 4.08 -9.91 -17.95
C TYR A 433 4.36 -9.49 -19.39
N ARG A 434 3.92 -10.26 -20.40
CA ARG A 434 4.03 -9.84 -21.81
C ARG A 434 3.20 -8.59 -22.07
N SER A 435 1.98 -8.51 -21.54
CA SER A 435 1.16 -7.32 -21.68
C SER A 435 1.79 -6.09 -21.00
N ILE A 436 2.36 -6.26 -19.80
CA ILE A 436 3.09 -5.21 -19.08
C ILE A 436 4.24 -4.69 -19.94
N ALA A 437 5.04 -5.60 -20.51
CA ALA A 437 6.16 -5.24 -21.37
C ALA A 437 5.72 -4.52 -22.66
N GLN A 438 4.67 -4.99 -23.32
CA GLN A 438 4.12 -4.38 -24.53
C GLN A 438 3.58 -2.98 -24.27
N PHE A 439 2.79 -2.81 -23.21
CA PHE A 439 2.31 -1.49 -22.80
C PHE A 439 3.47 -0.57 -22.44
N GLY A 440 4.48 -1.07 -21.72
CA GLY A 440 5.63 -0.28 -21.33
C GLY A 440 6.44 0.23 -22.53
N ALA A 441 6.70 -0.65 -23.50
CA ALA A 441 7.34 -0.26 -24.76
C ALA A 441 6.53 0.79 -25.51
N TRP A 442 5.20 0.61 -25.60
CA TRP A 442 4.31 1.58 -26.24
C TRP A 442 4.28 2.92 -25.51
N ALA A 443 4.16 2.93 -24.18
CA ALA A 443 4.08 4.16 -23.40
C ALA A 443 5.36 5.00 -23.51
N LEU A 444 6.53 4.34 -23.46
CA LEU A 444 7.83 4.99 -23.65
C LEU A 444 7.97 5.58 -25.05
N ALA A 445 7.71 4.78 -26.09
CA ALA A 445 7.77 5.24 -27.48
C ALA A 445 6.79 6.39 -27.74
N HIS A 446 5.56 6.29 -27.23
CA HIS A 446 4.55 7.34 -27.34
C HIS A 446 4.99 8.66 -26.68
N ALA A 447 5.56 8.58 -25.47
CA ALA A 447 6.04 9.74 -24.73
C ALA A 447 7.28 10.39 -25.36
N GLN A 448 8.08 9.60 -26.09
CA GLN A 448 9.31 10.06 -26.77
C GLN A 448 9.06 10.43 -28.25
N HIS A 449 7.85 10.22 -28.76
CA HIS A 449 7.49 10.37 -30.17
C HIS A 449 8.35 9.50 -31.12
N GLU A 450 8.64 8.27 -30.69
CA GLU A 450 9.43 7.28 -31.44
C GLU A 450 8.55 6.12 -31.94
N GLU A 451 9.06 5.37 -32.92
CA GLU A 451 8.44 4.13 -33.41
C GLU A 451 8.88 2.94 -32.55
N ILE A 452 7.99 1.95 -32.39
CA ILE A 452 8.31 0.70 -31.70
C ILE A 452 8.93 -0.26 -32.71
N ASP A 453 10.20 -0.62 -32.51
CA ASP A 453 10.82 -1.73 -33.24
C ASP A 453 10.26 -3.04 -32.68
N ILE A 454 9.41 -3.74 -33.46
CA ILE A 454 8.89 -5.06 -33.12
C ILE A 454 9.85 -6.08 -33.74
N PRO A 455 10.67 -6.79 -32.95
CA PRO A 455 11.55 -7.81 -33.50
C PRO A 455 10.72 -8.90 -34.17
N ASP A 456 11.03 -9.27 -35.41
CA ASP A 456 10.40 -10.41 -36.08
C ASP A 456 10.60 -11.69 -35.24
N ASP A 457 9.49 -12.24 -34.73
CA ASP A 457 9.46 -13.39 -33.80
C ASP A 457 9.96 -14.71 -34.43
N ASP A 458 10.25 -14.73 -35.73
CA ASP A 458 10.72 -15.89 -36.50
C ASP A 458 12.15 -16.35 -36.13
N ALA A 459 12.90 -15.58 -35.34
CA ALA A 459 14.23 -15.97 -34.87
C ALA A 459 14.22 -16.78 -33.54
N SER A 460 13.06 -16.95 -32.90
CA SER A 460 12.92 -17.78 -31.70
C SER A 460 12.62 -19.25 -32.03
N SER A 461 13.42 -19.84 -32.92
CA SER A 461 13.48 -21.29 -33.04
C SER A 461 14.05 -21.88 -31.76
N ILE A 462 13.17 -22.17 -30.79
CA ILE A 462 13.39 -23.28 -29.87
C ILE A 462 13.39 -24.51 -30.78
N SER A 463 14.59 -24.91 -31.21
CA SER A 463 14.80 -26.12 -31.98
C SER A 463 14.34 -27.31 -31.15
N SER A 464 13.13 -27.76 -31.43
CA SER A 464 12.75 -29.14 -31.18
C SER A 464 13.31 -29.95 -32.34
N GLU A 465 14.61 -30.27 -32.26
CA GLU A 465 15.16 -31.33 -33.10
C GLU A 465 14.53 -32.65 -32.64
N SER A 466 13.42 -33.02 -33.28
CA SER A 466 12.97 -34.41 -33.30
C SER A 466 13.98 -35.20 -34.12
N SER A 467 14.87 -35.94 -33.45
CA SER A 467 15.71 -36.94 -34.11
C SER A 467 14.81 -38.03 -34.69
N SER A 468 14.48 -37.93 -35.97
CA SER A 468 14.00 -39.04 -36.77
C SER A 468 15.22 -39.87 -37.17
N THR A 469 15.45 -40.96 -36.43
CA THR A 469 16.34 -42.04 -36.88
C THR A 469 15.68 -42.72 -38.06
N SER A 470 16.23 -42.49 -39.25
CA SER A 470 16.06 -43.33 -40.42
C SER A 470 16.92 -44.59 -40.22
N ASP A 471 16.29 -45.71 -39.88
CA ASP A 471 16.88 -47.03 -40.07
C ASP A 471 16.82 -47.38 -41.56
N ASN A 472 17.99 -47.48 -42.18
CA ASN A 472 18.25 -48.25 -43.40
C ASN A 472 19.77 -48.47 -43.50
N GLU A 473 20.24 -49.57 -42.91
CA GLU A 473 21.07 -50.61 -43.56
C GLU A 473 21.27 -51.79 -42.62
#